data_AF-A0A1T4X465-F1
#
_entry.id   AF-A0A1T4X465-F1
#
_cell.length_a   1.000
_cell.length_b   1.000
_cell.length_c   1.000
_cell.angle_alpha   90.00
_cell.angle_beta   90.00
_cell.angle_gamma   90.00
#
_symmetry.space_group_name_H-M   'P 1'
#
loop_
_entity.id
_entity.type
_entity.pdbx_description
1 polymer ?
#
loop_
_entity_poly.entity_id
_entity_poly.type
_entity_poly.pdbx_seq_one_letter_code
_entity_poly.pdbx_strand_id
1 'polypeptide(L)'
;MTNGGPAFTFSPPRPVSWCGGLLFFGLLLLATLSQAQSTGSVRCQLADGFDFPVGKPNGDGYYKSRGYWPNGHLGEDWNGKGGGDSDLGAPIYSTARGVVIISENIGVGWGNCIIVRHAYRDETGKIAMVDSLYAHLQQRLVKVGQVMEKGQLVGTMGGNNGMYLVHLHFEMRKNLRIGMNRSQFARDNTNYYSPTDFINKHRNLQTNFQKYPIPMGLFAPYGRSLADARSDGGDTVKVPTVTPNLPDAGPSADDEDFWSKLRSRLKQSKITEGEKTQP
;
A
#
# COMPACT_ATOMS: atom_id res chain seq x y z
N MET A 1 -65.04 50.77 33.78
CA MET A 1 -63.92 50.44 32.88
C MET A 1 -62.85 51.48 33.09
N THR A 2 -61.85 51.18 33.93
CA THR A 2 -60.81 52.12 34.39
C THR A 2 -59.52 51.32 34.58
N ASN A 3 -58.56 51.50 33.67
CA ASN A 3 -57.20 51.00 33.82
C ASN A 3 -56.36 52.08 34.51
N GLY A 4 -55.91 51.82 35.74
CA GLY A 4 -54.91 52.59 36.47
C GLY A 4 -53.90 51.60 37.08
N GLY A 5 -52.62 51.75 36.74
CA GLY A 5 -51.55 50.85 37.16
C GLY A 5 -51.19 50.92 38.65
N PRO A 6 -50.36 49.99 39.12
CA PRO A 6 -49.29 50.32 40.08
C PRO A 6 -47.99 49.56 39.70
N ALA A 7 -46.78 50.11 39.82
CA ALA A 7 -46.02 50.69 40.94
C ALA A 7 -44.79 49.79 41.17
N PHE A 8 -43.62 50.41 41.04
CA PHE A 8 -42.30 49.82 41.22
C PHE A 8 -42.04 49.49 42.70
N THR A 9 -41.41 48.34 42.96
CA THR A 9 -40.70 48.08 44.21
C THR A 9 -39.30 47.57 43.90
N PHE A 10 -38.30 48.35 44.29
CA PHE A 10 -36.88 47.97 44.29
C PHE A 10 -36.59 46.95 45.40
N SER A 11 -35.70 45.99 45.12
CA SER A 11 -35.03 45.18 46.16
C SER A 11 -33.54 45.04 45.82
N PRO A 12 -32.64 45.13 46.81
CA PRO A 12 -31.18 45.26 46.62
C PRO A 12 -30.49 43.92 46.27
N PRO A 13 -29.25 43.95 45.76
CA PRO A 13 -28.55 42.76 45.28
C PRO A 13 -28.06 41.88 46.43
N ARG A 14 -28.16 40.56 46.26
CA ARG A 14 -27.56 39.56 47.16
C ARG A 14 -26.10 39.28 46.77
N PRO A 15 -25.23 38.97 47.75
CA PRO A 15 -23.78 38.97 47.57
C PRO A 15 -23.28 37.75 46.80
N VAL A 16 -22.19 37.99 46.07
CA VAL A 16 -21.37 37.02 45.36
C VAL A 16 -20.67 36.11 46.38
N SER A 17 -21.02 34.83 46.42
CA SER A 17 -20.25 33.82 47.15
C SER A 17 -19.18 33.22 46.23
N TRP A 18 -17.93 33.58 46.51
CA TRP A 18 -16.76 32.81 46.13
C TRP A 18 -16.83 31.41 46.78
N CYS A 19 -17.00 30.37 45.97
CA CYS A 19 -16.43 29.04 46.24
C CYS A 19 -15.30 28.91 45.21
N GLY A 20 -14.03 28.96 45.60
CA GLY A 20 -13.42 27.85 46.33
C GLY A 20 -13.00 26.79 45.32
N GLY A 21 -11.87 27.05 44.65
CA GLY A 21 -11.37 26.20 43.58
C GLY A 21 -11.02 24.79 44.08
N LEU A 22 -11.45 23.80 43.32
CA LEU A 22 -10.82 22.50 43.22
C LEU A 22 -10.63 22.24 41.73
N LEU A 23 -9.44 22.61 41.24
CA LEU A 23 -8.93 22.17 39.94
C LEU A 23 -8.75 20.65 40.02
N PHE A 24 -9.81 19.91 39.70
CA PHE A 24 -9.66 18.51 39.29
C PHE A 24 -8.97 18.53 37.92
N PHE A 25 -7.64 18.47 37.94
CA PHE A 25 -6.86 17.95 36.82
C PHE A 25 -7.25 16.48 36.65
N GLY A 26 -8.39 16.25 35.97
CA GLY A 26 -8.72 14.96 35.41
C GLY A 26 -7.66 14.68 34.35
N LEU A 27 -6.63 13.92 34.74
CA LEU A 27 -5.67 13.34 33.83
C LEU A 27 -6.47 12.41 32.90
N LEU A 28 -6.93 12.95 31.77
CA LEU A 28 -7.53 12.18 30.70
C LEU A 28 -6.40 11.35 30.13
N LEU A 29 -6.19 10.16 30.70
CA LEU A 29 -5.31 9.15 30.17
C LEU A 29 -5.92 8.74 28.82
N LEU A 30 -5.53 9.44 27.75
CA LEU A 30 -5.70 8.97 26.39
C LEU A 30 -4.87 7.69 26.30
N ALA A 31 -5.49 6.58 26.68
CA ALA A 31 -5.00 5.26 26.33
C ALA A 31 -5.06 5.20 24.80
N THR A 32 -3.96 5.57 24.15
CA THR A 32 -3.72 5.18 22.77
C THR A 32 -3.72 3.67 22.78
N LEU A 33 -4.85 3.07 22.39
CA LEU A 33 -4.90 1.69 21.95
C LEU A 33 -4.00 1.62 20.71
N SER A 34 -2.71 1.41 20.95
CA SER A 34 -1.81 0.91 19.94
C SER A 34 -2.38 -0.46 19.57
N GLN A 35 -3.13 -0.53 18.47
CA GLN A 35 -3.55 -1.81 17.93
C GLN A 35 -2.26 -2.56 17.62
N ALA A 36 -1.95 -3.55 18.45
CA ALA A 36 -0.89 -4.50 18.15
C ALA A 36 -1.19 -5.05 16.76
N GLN A 37 -0.27 -4.80 15.83
CA GLN A 37 -0.35 -5.30 14.47
C GLN A 37 -0.35 -6.82 14.59
N SER A 38 -1.52 -7.45 14.47
CA SER A 38 -1.62 -8.90 14.67
C SER A 38 -0.68 -9.56 13.68
N THR A 39 0.25 -10.37 14.16
CA THR A 39 1.10 -11.27 13.37
C THR A 39 0.28 -12.44 12.82
N GLY A 40 -0.90 -12.13 12.28
CA GLY A 40 -1.90 -13.08 11.82
C GLY A 40 -1.87 -13.27 10.30
N SER A 41 -2.67 -14.23 9.86
CA SER A 41 -2.99 -14.42 8.45
C SER A 41 -4.50 -14.47 8.25
N VAL A 42 -4.96 -13.98 7.11
CA VAL A 42 -6.36 -14.10 6.66
C VAL A 42 -6.37 -15.08 5.49
N ARG A 43 -7.32 -16.01 5.48
CA ARG A 43 -7.40 -17.02 4.40
C ARG A 43 -8.38 -16.59 3.31
N CYS A 44 -7.92 -16.50 2.07
CA CYS A 44 -8.78 -16.29 0.90
C CYS A 44 -8.35 -17.18 -0.28
N GLN A 45 -9.20 -17.28 -1.30
CA GLN A 45 -8.85 -17.96 -2.55
C GLN A 45 -7.78 -17.17 -3.30
N LEU A 46 -7.14 -17.82 -4.27
CA LEU A 46 -6.17 -17.16 -5.15
C LEU A 46 -6.88 -16.17 -6.08
N ALA A 47 -6.15 -15.14 -6.51
CA ALA A 47 -6.56 -14.29 -7.61
C ALA A 47 -6.70 -15.11 -8.91
N ASP A 48 -7.82 -14.92 -9.60
CA ASP A 48 -8.13 -15.51 -10.91
C ASP A 48 -7.66 -14.65 -12.08
N GLY A 49 -7.06 -13.51 -11.77
CA GLY A 49 -6.56 -12.54 -12.73
C GLY A 49 -6.45 -11.17 -12.09
N PHE A 50 -5.88 -10.22 -12.83
CA PHE A 50 -5.71 -8.84 -12.42
C PHE A 50 -6.36 -7.89 -13.43
N ASP A 51 -7.09 -6.90 -12.94
CA ASP A 51 -7.74 -5.86 -13.73
C ASP A 51 -7.23 -4.47 -13.39
N PHE A 52 -7.37 -3.52 -14.32
CA PHE A 52 -7.04 -2.13 -14.00
C PHE A 52 -7.96 -1.60 -12.90
N PRO A 53 -7.42 -0.84 -11.95
CA PRO A 53 -8.17 -0.37 -10.79
C PRO A 53 -9.13 0.79 -11.10
N VAL A 54 -9.04 1.35 -12.30
CA VAL A 54 -9.93 2.37 -12.87
C VAL A 54 -10.47 1.85 -14.20
N GLY A 55 -11.63 2.34 -14.64
CA GLY A 55 -12.21 1.97 -15.93
C GLY A 55 -12.25 0.46 -16.18
N LYS A 56 -12.46 -0.32 -15.11
CA LYS A 56 -12.29 -1.78 -15.12
C LYS A 56 -13.14 -2.42 -16.24
N PRO A 57 -12.65 -3.50 -16.89
CA PRO A 57 -11.38 -4.17 -16.59
C PRO A 57 -10.15 -3.54 -17.28
N ASN A 58 -10.37 -2.70 -18.28
CA ASN A 58 -9.34 -2.30 -19.25
C ASN A 58 -8.78 -0.89 -19.07
N GLY A 59 -9.22 -0.13 -18.06
CA GLY A 59 -8.83 1.27 -17.92
C GLY A 59 -9.65 2.21 -18.81
N ASP A 60 -10.83 1.76 -19.27
CA ASP A 60 -11.66 2.51 -20.21
C ASP A 60 -12.09 3.86 -19.62
N GLY A 61 -11.92 4.92 -20.40
CA GLY A 61 -12.18 6.30 -19.96
C GLY A 61 -11.03 6.96 -19.17
N TYR A 62 -9.95 6.22 -18.91
CA TYR A 62 -8.76 6.72 -18.21
C TYR A 62 -7.54 6.71 -19.13
N TYR A 63 -6.49 7.39 -18.68
CA TYR A 63 -5.16 7.31 -19.27
C TYR A 63 -4.09 7.37 -18.18
N LYS A 64 -2.91 6.85 -18.51
CA LYS A 64 -1.73 6.92 -17.66
C LYS A 64 -1.01 8.23 -17.89
N SER A 65 -1.12 9.16 -16.95
CA SER A 65 -0.45 10.48 -17.01
C SER A 65 1.03 10.39 -16.67
N ARG A 66 1.40 9.41 -15.84
CA ARG A 66 2.79 9.12 -15.47
C ARG A 66 3.04 7.62 -15.37
N GLY A 67 4.08 7.14 -16.05
CA GLY A 67 4.47 5.72 -16.05
C GLY A 67 5.35 5.31 -14.87
N TYR A 68 5.57 4.01 -14.74
CA TYR A 68 6.58 3.44 -13.85
C TYR A 68 7.99 3.60 -14.43
N TRP A 69 8.98 3.92 -13.59
CA TRP A 69 10.39 3.73 -13.90
C TRP A 69 11.24 3.52 -12.65
N PRO A 70 12.23 2.62 -12.70
CA PRO A 70 13.11 2.35 -11.57
C PRO A 70 13.90 3.60 -11.18
N ASN A 71 14.18 3.71 -9.88
CA ASN A 71 14.82 4.82 -9.19
C ASN A 71 14.07 6.16 -9.25
N GLY A 72 12.82 6.17 -9.77
CA GLY A 72 11.98 7.35 -9.81
C GLY A 72 10.54 7.05 -9.41
N HIS A 73 9.65 6.94 -10.38
CA HIS A 73 8.23 6.76 -10.13
C HIS A 73 7.89 5.27 -9.97
N LEU A 74 7.51 4.85 -8.77
CA LEU A 74 7.40 3.44 -8.39
C LEU A 74 6.01 2.83 -8.65
N GLY A 75 5.20 3.56 -9.42
CA GLY A 75 3.86 3.20 -9.82
C GLY A 75 3.45 3.90 -11.09
N GLU A 76 2.15 3.99 -11.28
CA GLU A 76 1.52 4.69 -12.39
C GLU A 76 0.49 5.66 -11.84
N ASP A 77 0.46 6.85 -12.42
CA ASP A 77 -0.57 7.85 -12.13
C ASP A 77 -1.64 7.76 -13.21
N TRP A 78 -2.89 7.57 -12.79
CA TRP A 78 -4.06 7.36 -13.66
C TRP A 78 -5.06 8.49 -13.50
N ASN A 79 -5.52 9.01 -14.64
CA ASN A 79 -6.43 10.15 -14.73
C ASN A 79 -7.62 9.87 -15.63
N GLY A 80 -8.77 10.46 -15.30
CA GLY A 80 -9.93 10.51 -16.19
C GLY A 80 -9.69 11.46 -17.37
N LYS A 81 -10.36 11.21 -18.50
CA LYS A 81 -10.22 12.04 -19.71
C LYS A 81 -10.95 13.40 -19.67
N GLY A 82 -11.63 13.73 -18.56
CA GLY A 82 -12.41 14.96 -18.42
C GLY A 82 -11.57 16.22 -18.17
N GLY A 83 -10.29 16.08 -17.80
CA GLY A 83 -9.38 17.19 -17.50
C GLY A 83 -9.58 17.80 -16.11
N GLY A 84 -8.57 18.55 -15.63
CA GLY A 84 -8.57 19.11 -14.27
C GLY A 84 -8.80 18.04 -13.21
N ASP A 85 -9.63 18.37 -12.20
CA ASP A 85 -10.02 17.46 -11.11
C ASP A 85 -11.38 16.77 -11.38
N SER A 86 -11.75 16.59 -12.66
CA SER A 86 -13.04 16.00 -13.04
C SER A 86 -13.22 14.54 -12.62
N ASP A 87 -12.13 13.86 -12.27
CA ASP A 87 -12.08 12.50 -11.73
C ASP A 87 -12.12 12.47 -10.19
N LEU A 88 -12.32 13.61 -9.50
CA LEU A 88 -12.50 13.64 -8.05
C LEU A 88 -13.70 12.76 -7.65
N GLY A 89 -13.47 11.83 -6.73
CA GLY A 89 -14.51 10.91 -6.27
C GLY A 89 -14.75 9.73 -7.21
N ALA A 90 -14.04 9.64 -8.35
CA ALA A 90 -14.18 8.52 -9.27
C ALA A 90 -13.91 7.17 -8.57
N PRO A 91 -14.63 6.09 -8.92
CA PRO A 91 -14.51 4.83 -8.21
C PRO A 91 -13.19 4.13 -8.52
N ILE A 92 -12.54 3.62 -7.49
CA ILE A 92 -11.33 2.81 -7.58
C ILE A 92 -11.64 1.40 -7.08
N TYR A 93 -11.22 0.40 -7.84
CA TYR A 93 -11.53 -1.00 -7.62
C TYR A 93 -10.30 -1.82 -7.27
N SER A 94 -10.50 -2.90 -6.51
CA SER A 94 -9.45 -3.88 -6.25
C SER A 94 -9.05 -4.56 -7.56
N THR A 95 -7.74 -4.60 -7.82
CA THR A 95 -7.18 -5.14 -9.07
C THR A 95 -7.39 -6.64 -9.16
N ALA A 96 -7.46 -7.33 -8.02
CA ALA A 96 -7.64 -8.77 -7.95
C ALA A 96 -8.22 -9.16 -6.59
N ARG A 97 -8.60 -10.44 -6.44
CA ARG A 97 -8.92 -10.99 -5.13
C ARG A 97 -7.73 -10.87 -4.18
N GLY A 98 -7.96 -10.52 -2.92
CA GLY A 98 -6.89 -10.38 -1.93
C GLY A 98 -7.40 -10.01 -0.56
N VAL A 99 -6.49 -9.56 0.30
CA VAL A 99 -6.81 -9.07 1.66
C VAL A 99 -6.25 -7.68 1.85
N VAL A 100 -7.05 -6.77 2.38
CA VAL A 100 -6.61 -5.40 2.73
C VAL A 100 -5.62 -5.46 3.88
N ILE A 101 -4.34 -5.15 3.64
CA ILE A 101 -3.30 -5.15 4.68
C ILE A 101 -3.03 -3.76 5.27
N ILE A 102 -3.35 -2.69 4.53
CA ILE A 102 -3.32 -1.30 5.01
C ILE A 102 -4.60 -0.62 4.53
N SER A 103 -5.24 0.14 5.41
CA SER A 103 -6.24 1.13 5.06
C SER A 103 -6.09 2.25 6.08
N GLU A 104 -5.32 3.28 5.75
CA GLU A 104 -4.92 4.35 6.69
C GLU A 104 -4.74 5.69 5.97
N ASN A 105 -4.84 6.79 6.72
CA ASN A 105 -4.36 8.09 6.25
C ASN A 105 -2.89 8.22 6.66
N ILE A 106 -2.00 8.16 5.69
CA ILE A 106 -0.55 8.17 5.88
C ILE A 106 -0.02 9.60 6.06
N GLY A 107 -0.81 10.60 5.67
CA GLY A 107 -0.47 12.01 5.83
C GLY A 107 0.37 12.56 4.69
N VAL A 108 1.31 13.44 5.01
CA VAL A 108 2.02 14.29 4.03
C VAL A 108 2.65 13.44 2.93
N GLY A 109 2.41 13.83 1.67
CA GLY A 109 2.91 13.17 0.47
C GLY A 109 2.12 11.94 0.00
N TRP A 110 1.23 11.38 0.81
CA TRP A 110 0.47 10.16 0.47
C TRP A 110 -1.05 10.34 0.57
N GLY A 111 -1.52 10.94 1.65
CA GLY A 111 -2.93 11.02 2.01
C GLY A 111 -3.49 9.66 2.40
N ASN A 112 -4.74 9.41 2.02
CA ASN A 112 -5.35 8.10 2.22
C ASN A 112 -4.72 7.05 1.31
N CYS A 113 -4.29 5.95 1.90
CA CYS A 113 -3.75 4.80 1.19
C CYS A 113 -4.48 3.51 1.58
N ILE A 114 -4.60 2.62 0.61
CA ILE A 114 -4.99 1.24 0.79
C ILE A 114 -3.90 0.36 0.18
N ILE A 115 -3.56 -0.74 0.85
CA ILE A 115 -2.80 -1.82 0.23
C ILE A 115 -3.60 -3.11 0.31
N VAL A 116 -3.73 -3.80 -0.83
CA VAL A 116 -4.31 -5.16 -0.90
C VAL A 116 -3.22 -6.15 -1.26
N ARG A 117 -3.11 -7.22 -0.46
CA ARG A 117 -2.20 -8.34 -0.74
C ARG A 117 -2.94 -9.43 -1.48
N HIS A 118 -2.37 -9.84 -2.60
CA HIS A 118 -2.93 -10.85 -3.48
C HIS A 118 -2.06 -12.10 -3.42
N ALA A 119 -2.68 -13.27 -3.29
CA ALA A 119 -2.02 -14.55 -3.52
C ALA A 119 -2.47 -15.07 -4.88
N TYR A 120 -1.54 -15.50 -5.72
CA TYR A 120 -1.84 -15.93 -7.09
C TYR A 120 -0.90 -17.05 -7.52
N ARG A 121 -1.28 -17.77 -8.57
CA ARG A 121 -0.41 -18.79 -9.17
C ARG A 121 0.45 -18.14 -10.25
N ASP A 122 1.76 -18.22 -10.12
CA ASP A 122 2.69 -17.72 -11.13
C ASP A 122 2.82 -18.67 -12.33
N GLU A 123 3.58 -18.26 -13.33
CA GLU A 123 3.82 -19.03 -14.56
C GLU A 123 4.51 -20.38 -14.33
N THR A 124 5.19 -20.54 -13.19
CA THR A 124 5.82 -21.82 -12.79
C THR A 124 4.85 -22.72 -12.01
N GLY A 125 3.62 -22.26 -11.76
CA GLY A 125 2.62 -22.96 -10.97
C GLY A 125 2.75 -22.76 -9.47
N LYS A 126 3.70 -21.96 -8.98
CA LYS A 126 3.92 -21.70 -7.56
C LYS A 126 2.95 -20.63 -7.07
N ILE A 127 2.65 -20.66 -5.77
CA ILE A 127 1.89 -19.59 -5.13
C ILE A 127 2.85 -18.43 -4.85
N ALA A 128 2.64 -17.34 -5.56
CA ALA A 128 3.32 -16.07 -5.37
C ALA A 128 2.37 -15.08 -4.68
N MET A 129 2.94 -14.00 -4.15
CA MET A 129 2.19 -12.91 -3.57
C MET A 129 2.69 -11.56 -4.07
N VAL A 130 1.78 -10.60 -4.18
CA VAL A 130 2.06 -9.24 -4.62
C VAL A 130 1.16 -8.28 -3.86
N ASP A 131 1.67 -7.09 -3.56
CA ASP A 131 0.89 -6.02 -2.95
C ASP A 131 0.51 -4.99 -4.03
N SER A 132 -0.77 -4.60 -4.07
CA SER A 132 -1.24 -3.46 -4.84
C SER A 132 -1.47 -2.28 -3.90
N LEU A 133 -0.87 -1.12 -4.20
CA LEU A 133 -1.09 0.12 -3.43
C LEU A 133 -1.99 1.07 -4.22
N TYR A 134 -2.93 1.69 -3.52
CA TYR A 134 -3.83 2.74 -3.99
C TYR A 134 -3.62 3.97 -3.11
N ALA A 135 -3.14 5.07 -3.66
CA ALA A 135 -2.84 6.30 -2.91
C ALA A 135 -3.59 7.53 -3.40
N HIS A 136 -3.45 8.62 -2.64
CA HIS A 136 -4.10 9.92 -2.85
C HIS A 136 -5.63 9.87 -2.80
N LEU A 137 -6.19 8.82 -2.19
CA LEU A 137 -7.62 8.58 -2.19
C LEU A 137 -8.39 9.70 -1.47
N GLN A 138 -9.57 10.04 -1.98
CA GLN A 138 -10.49 10.91 -1.27
C GLN A 138 -11.14 10.15 -0.11
N GLN A 139 -11.62 8.93 -0.37
CA GLN A 139 -12.23 8.06 0.64
C GLN A 139 -11.67 6.64 0.59
N ARG A 140 -11.50 6.03 1.77
CA ARG A 140 -11.21 4.60 1.95
C ARG A 140 -12.50 3.90 2.36
N LEU A 141 -12.94 2.92 1.59
CA LEU A 141 -14.23 2.25 1.79
C LEU A 141 -14.07 0.81 2.33
N VAL A 142 -12.85 0.45 2.73
CA VAL A 142 -12.49 -0.90 3.19
C VAL A 142 -11.63 -0.84 4.45
N LYS A 143 -11.64 -1.93 5.22
CA LYS A 143 -10.91 -2.05 6.50
C LYS A 143 -9.83 -3.13 6.42
N VAL A 144 -8.78 -2.99 7.24
CA VAL A 144 -7.72 -4.00 7.35
C VAL A 144 -8.31 -5.37 7.71
N GLY A 145 -7.84 -6.42 7.05
CA GLY A 145 -8.32 -7.80 7.20
C GLY A 145 -9.50 -8.17 6.32
N GLN A 146 -10.13 -7.19 5.65
CA GLN A 146 -11.23 -7.45 4.71
C GLN A 146 -10.73 -8.23 3.49
N VAL A 147 -11.42 -9.31 3.15
CA VAL A 147 -11.23 -10.04 1.89
C VAL A 147 -11.90 -9.25 0.77
N MET A 148 -11.16 -9.01 -0.31
CA MET A 148 -11.61 -8.29 -1.50
C MET A 148 -11.79 -9.27 -2.65
N GLU A 149 -12.80 -9.05 -3.47
CA GLU A 149 -12.96 -9.68 -4.78
C GLU A 149 -12.42 -8.76 -5.90
N LYS A 150 -12.03 -9.35 -7.03
CA LYS A 150 -11.59 -8.60 -8.20
C LYS A 150 -12.70 -7.65 -8.67
N GLY A 151 -12.36 -6.38 -8.87
CA GLY A 151 -13.31 -5.36 -9.28
C GLY A 151 -14.25 -4.88 -8.16
N GLN A 152 -14.07 -5.29 -6.91
CA GLN A 152 -14.80 -4.73 -5.77
C GLN A 152 -14.30 -3.31 -5.46
N LEU A 153 -15.21 -2.39 -5.13
CA LEU A 153 -14.87 -1.00 -4.79
C LEU A 153 -13.97 -0.95 -3.53
N VAL A 154 -12.83 -0.27 -3.63
CA VAL A 154 -11.89 -0.07 -2.51
C VAL A 154 -11.97 1.34 -1.94
N GLY A 155 -12.27 2.33 -2.77
CA GLY A 155 -12.22 3.74 -2.41
C GLY A 155 -12.57 4.64 -3.58
N THR A 156 -12.34 5.94 -3.41
CA THR A 156 -12.57 6.95 -4.43
C THR A 156 -11.32 7.79 -4.68
N MET A 157 -11.15 8.24 -5.91
CA MET A 157 -9.99 9.01 -6.36
C MET A 157 -9.95 10.39 -5.71
N GLY A 158 -8.76 10.89 -5.43
CA GLY A 158 -8.55 12.20 -4.81
C GLY A 158 -7.21 12.82 -5.20
N GLY A 159 -6.88 13.93 -4.52
CA GLY A 159 -5.65 14.70 -4.75
C GLY A 159 -4.89 14.99 -3.45
N ASN A 160 -5.04 14.15 -2.43
CA ASN A 160 -4.46 14.36 -1.09
C ASN A 160 -4.73 15.78 -0.54
N ASN A 161 -6.01 16.13 -0.39
CA ASN A 161 -6.47 17.45 0.08
C ASN A 161 -5.92 18.64 -0.75
N GLY A 162 -5.79 18.46 -2.07
CA GLY A 162 -5.35 19.51 -2.99
C GLY A 162 -3.83 19.67 -3.08
N MET A 163 -3.05 18.80 -2.45
CA MET A 163 -1.59 18.76 -2.64
C MET A 163 -1.20 18.35 -4.06
N TYR A 164 -2.06 17.57 -4.72
CA TYR A 164 -1.91 17.14 -6.10
C TYR A 164 -3.19 17.44 -6.88
N LEU A 165 -3.06 17.65 -8.19
CA LEU A 165 -4.18 17.44 -9.10
C LEU A 165 -4.71 16.01 -8.90
N VAL A 166 -6.01 15.83 -9.01
CA VAL A 166 -6.63 14.53 -8.76
C VAL A 166 -6.05 13.48 -9.70
N HIS A 167 -5.66 12.34 -9.14
CA HIS A 167 -5.24 11.15 -9.87
C HIS A 167 -5.23 9.95 -8.91
N LEU A 168 -5.25 8.75 -9.45
CA LEU A 168 -4.86 7.55 -8.70
C LEU A 168 -3.36 7.32 -8.87
N HIS A 169 -2.61 7.29 -7.77
CA HIS A 169 -1.28 6.70 -7.74
C HIS A 169 -1.37 5.21 -7.40
N PHE A 170 -0.93 4.35 -8.32
CA PHE A 170 -1.08 2.89 -8.23
C PHE A 170 0.26 2.17 -8.37
N GLU A 171 0.60 1.30 -7.40
CA GLU A 171 1.85 0.51 -7.44
C GLU A 171 1.56 -0.99 -7.37
N MET A 172 2.45 -1.80 -7.96
CA MET A 172 2.49 -3.26 -7.79
C MET A 172 3.86 -3.66 -7.22
N ARG A 173 3.87 -4.29 -6.04
CA ARG A 173 5.08 -4.51 -5.24
C ARG A 173 5.35 -5.99 -5.02
N LYS A 174 6.57 -6.40 -5.35
CA LYS A 174 7.11 -7.76 -5.12
C LYS A 174 7.38 -7.99 -3.65
N ASN A 175 7.96 -6.98 -2.99
CA ASN A 175 8.45 -7.12 -1.64
C ASN A 175 7.38 -6.74 -0.62
N LEU A 176 6.86 -7.79 0.02
CA LEU A 176 5.78 -7.74 1.02
C LEU A 176 6.17 -7.02 2.33
N ARG A 177 7.43 -6.65 2.50
CA ARG A 177 7.95 -5.95 3.69
C ARG A 177 7.93 -4.42 3.57
N ILE A 178 7.64 -3.89 2.39
CA ILE A 178 7.70 -2.44 2.14
C ILE A 178 6.67 -1.68 2.98
N GLY A 179 5.41 -2.15 3.01
CA GLY A 179 4.33 -1.40 3.66
C GLY A 179 4.28 0.05 3.15
N MET A 180 4.24 1.04 4.03
CA MET A 180 4.38 2.45 3.60
C MET A 180 5.82 3.00 3.66
N ASN A 181 6.80 2.19 4.08
CA ASN A 181 8.18 2.61 4.32
C ASN A 181 9.06 2.56 3.05
N ARG A 182 8.56 3.04 1.90
CA ARG A 182 9.25 2.88 0.60
C ARG A 182 10.69 3.39 0.56
N SER A 183 11.02 4.39 1.38
CA SER A 183 12.36 5.00 1.43
C SER A 183 13.42 4.08 2.02
N GLN A 184 13.01 3.02 2.73
CA GLN A 184 13.91 2.05 3.35
C GLN A 184 14.29 0.90 2.41
N PHE A 185 13.76 0.87 1.18
CA PHE A 185 13.94 -0.23 0.23
C PHE A 185 14.45 0.28 -1.12
N ALA A 186 15.17 -0.57 -1.86
CA ALA A 186 15.62 -0.27 -3.21
C ALA A 186 14.42 0.08 -4.11
N ARG A 187 14.57 1.15 -4.89
CA ARG A 187 13.50 1.77 -5.68
C ARG A 187 13.45 1.22 -7.10
N ASP A 188 13.73 -0.07 -7.29
CA ASP A 188 13.97 -0.67 -8.60
C ASP A 188 13.15 -1.95 -8.84
N ASN A 189 13.46 -2.62 -9.94
CA ASN A 189 12.77 -3.83 -10.37
C ASN A 189 13.00 -5.03 -9.44
N THR A 190 13.84 -4.96 -8.42
CA THR A 190 13.93 -6.02 -7.40
C THR A 190 12.72 -6.00 -6.46
N ASN A 191 12.13 -4.82 -6.25
CA ASN A 191 11.03 -4.60 -5.30
C ASN A 191 9.70 -4.27 -5.95
N TYR A 192 9.71 -3.74 -7.18
CA TYR A 192 8.52 -3.24 -7.87
C TYR A 192 8.32 -3.94 -9.22
N TYR A 193 7.06 -4.03 -9.65
CA TYR A 193 6.70 -4.30 -11.04
C TYR A 193 6.25 -3.01 -11.72
N SER A 194 6.41 -2.95 -13.05
CA SER A 194 5.56 -2.10 -13.89
C SER A 194 4.11 -2.56 -13.73
N PRO A 195 3.18 -1.73 -13.21
CA PRO A 195 1.80 -2.16 -12.96
C PRO A 195 1.05 -2.60 -14.22
N THR A 196 1.12 -1.82 -15.30
CA THR A 196 0.49 -2.17 -16.58
C THR A 196 1.00 -3.51 -17.11
N ASP A 197 2.32 -3.73 -17.12
CA ASP A 197 2.90 -4.97 -17.65
C ASP A 197 2.53 -6.18 -16.79
N PHE A 198 2.54 -6.01 -15.46
CA PHE A 198 2.12 -7.06 -14.54
C PHE A 198 0.66 -7.44 -14.79
N ILE A 199 -0.26 -6.46 -14.81
CA ILE A 199 -1.68 -6.72 -14.99
C ILE A 199 -1.93 -7.42 -16.34
N ASN A 200 -1.34 -6.92 -17.42
CA ASN A 200 -1.53 -7.50 -18.75
C ASN A 200 -1.00 -8.93 -18.87
N LYS A 201 0.11 -9.26 -18.19
CA LYS A 201 0.64 -10.64 -18.14
C LYS A 201 -0.22 -11.58 -17.29
N HIS A 202 -1.00 -11.06 -16.33
CA HIS A 202 -1.73 -11.86 -15.34
C HIS A 202 -3.25 -11.65 -15.40
N ARG A 203 -3.82 -11.44 -16.59
CA ARG A 203 -5.28 -11.26 -16.77
C ARG A 203 -6.11 -12.49 -16.42
N ASN A 204 -5.56 -13.67 -16.68
CA ASN A 204 -6.24 -14.95 -16.49
C ASN A 204 -5.30 -15.91 -15.79
N LEU A 205 -5.66 -16.34 -14.58
CA LEU A 205 -4.85 -17.21 -13.75
C LEU A 205 -5.65 -18.43 -13.30
N GLN A 206 -4.94 -19.55 -13.17
CA GLN A 206 -5.52 -20.81 -12.70
C GLN A 206 -5.76 -20.76 -11.20
N THR A 207 -7.00 -21.03 -10.78
CA THR A 207 -7.39 -21.05 -9.37
C THR A 207 -8.19 -22.30 -9.02
N ASN A 208 -8.49 -22.44 -7.74
CA ASN A 208 -9.42 -23.43 -7.22
C ASN A 208 -10.14 -22.84 -6.00
N PHE A 209 -11.06 -23.60 -5.42
CA PHE A 209 -11.81 -23.14 -4.23
C PHE A 209 -10.98 -23.17 -2.93
N GLN A 210 -9.73 -23.64 -2.96
CA GLN A 210 -8.86 -23.71 -1.79
C GLN A 210 -8.47 -22.32 -1.31
N LYS A 211 -8.53 -22.11 0.00
CA LYS A 211 -8.11 -20.85 0.63
C LYS A 211 -6.69 -20.96 1.16
N TYR A 212 -5.87 -19.95 0.89
CA TYR A 212 -4.46 -19.86 1.28
C TYR A 212 -4.27 -18.76 2.32
N PRO A 213 -3.34 -18.93 3.30
CA PRO A 213 -3.06 -17.90 4.29
C PRO A 213 -2.35 -16.71 3.64
N ILE A 214 -2.89 -15.51 3.82
CA ILE A 214 -2.28 -14.24 3.43
C ILE A 214 -1.74 -13.56 4.70
N PRO A 215 -0.42 -13.35 4.83
CA PRO A 215 0.18 -12.77 6.02
C PRO A 215 -0.09 -11.26 6.09
N MET A 216 -0.40 -10.75 7.29
CA MET A 216 -0.80 -9.35 7.50
C MET A 216 0.31 -8.46 8.07
N GLY A 217 1.23 -9.02 8.89
CA GLY A 217 2.20 -8.25 9.68
C GLY A 217 3.66 -8.37 9.20
N LEU A 218 3.91 -8.22 7.90
CA LEU A 218 5.27 -8.38 7.33
C LEU A 218 6.08 -7.08 7.23
N PHE A 219 5.49 -5.94 7.53
CA PHE A 219 6.07 -4.61 7.38
C PHE A 219 6.00 -3.83 8.71
N ALA A 220 6.94 -2.91 8.93
CA ALA A 220 6.91 -2.03 10.08
C ALA A 220 5.80 -0.96 9.95
N PRO A 221 5.32 -0.41 11.07
CA PRO A 221 4.53 0.82 11.06
C PRO A 221 5.22 1.93 10.24
N TYR A 222 4.42 2.81 9.64
CA TYR A 222 4.96 3.89 8.82
C TYR A 222 5.88 4.82 9.63
N GLY A 223 7.03 5.19 9.06
CA GLY A 223 8.04 6.03 9.69
C GLY A 223 8.96 5.30 10.67
N ARG A 224 8.85 3.97 10.81
CA ARG A 224 9.69 3.13 11.67
C ARG A 224 10.38 2.04 10.85
N SER A 225 11.46 1.46 11.36
CA SER A 225 12.04 0.24 10.80
C SER A 225 11.46 -1.00 11.48
N LEU A 226 11.60 -2.18 10.84
CA LEU A 226 11.19 -3.46 11.45
C LEU A 226 11.97 -3.79 12.73
N ALA A 227 13.16 -3.21 12.90
CA ALA A 227 13.93 -3.31 14.14
C ALA A 227 13.32 -2.46 15.27
N ASP A 228 12.69 -1.33 14.94
CA ASP A 228 12.08 -0.40 15.91
C ASP A 228 10.66 -0.78 16.34
N ALA A 229 10.07 -1.81 15.72
CA ALA A 229 8.68 -2.21 15.88
C ALA A 229 8.45 -3.34 16.90
N ARG A 230 9.51 -3.82 17.59
CA ARG A 230 9.38 -4.79 18.69
C ARG A 230 9.36 -4.06 20.03
N SER A 231 8.18 -3.97 20.66
CA SER A 231 7.97 -3.36 21.97
C SER A 231 7.60 -4.39 23.04
N ASP A 232 8.28 -5.54 23.07
CA ASP A 232 8.13 -6.53 24.15
C ASP A 232 9.22 -6.46 25.22
N GLY A 233 10.21 -5.55 25.11
CA GLY A 233 11.17 -5.28 26.19
C GLY A 233 11.98 -6.51 26.65
N GLY A 234 12.02 -7.59 25.86
CA GLY A 234 12.71 -8.83 26.18
C GLY A 234 14.15 -8.83 25.71
N ASP A 235 15.03 -9.34 26.57
CA ASP A 235 16.49 -9.41 26.40
C ASP A 235 16.96 -9.66 24.96
N THR A 236 18.04 -8.96 24.61
CA THR A 236 18.71 -9.02 23.31
C THR A 236 19.10 -10.46 22.97
N VAL A 237 18.25 -11.17 22.24
CA VAL A 237 18.66 -12.38 21.55
C VAL A 237 19.54 -11.93 20.39
N LYS A 238 20.85 -12.18 20.52
CA LYS A 238 21.79 -12.03 19.42
C LYS A 238 21.25 -12.84 18.24
N VAL A 239 20.81 -12.14 17.20
CA VAL A 239 20.49 -12.72 15.91
C VAL A 239 21.76 -13.42 15.42
N PRO A 240 21.73 -14.71 15.04
CA PRO A 240 22.86 -15.33 14.38
C PRO A 240 23.15 -14.53 13.11
N THR A 241 24.29 -13.85 13.09
CA THR A 241 24.84 -13.26 11.87
C THR A 241 25.11 -14.41 10.91
N VAL A 242 24.23 -14.63 9.94
CA VAL A 242 24.61 -15.36 8.73
C VAL A 242 25.45 -14.38 7.93
N THR A 243 26.76 -14.46 8.10
CA THR A 243 27.71 -13.77 7.24
C THR A 243 27.58 -14.38 5.85
N PRO A 244 27.11 -13.65 4.82
CA PRO A 244 27.26 -14.11 3.46
C PRO A 244 28.77 -14.04 3.17
N ASN A 245 29.43 -15.18 3.01
CA ASN A 245 30.75 -15.21 2.39
C ASN A 245 30.56 -14.99 0.87
N LEU A 246 30.23 -13.76 0.51
CA LEU A 246 30.24 -13.27 -0.86
C LEU A 246 31.22 -12.08 -0.89
N PRO A 247 32.27 -12.11 -1.72
CA PRO A 247 33.22 -11.01 -1.79
C PRO A 247 32.51 -9.72 -2.25
N ASP A 248 32.85 -8.61 -1.59
CA ASP A 248 32.22 -7.29 -1.78
C ASP A 248 32.44 -6.66 -3.16
N ALA A 249 33.27 -7.28 -3.99
CA ALA A 249 33.44 -6.93 -5.39
C ALA A 249 33.05 -8.12 -6.26
N GLY A 250 32.32 -7.84 -7.34
CA GLY A 250 32.22 -8.81 -8.44
C GLY A 250 33.62 -9.25 -8.90
N PRO A 251 33.73 -10.39 -9.59
CA PRO A 251 35.03 -10.92 -10.02
C PRO A 251 35.80 -9.84 -10.78
N SER A 252 37.08 -9.69 -10.47
CA SER A 252 37.92 -8.68 -11.10
C SER A 252 38.01 -8.94 -12.61
N ALA A 253 38.30 -7.90 -13.39
CA ALA A 253 38.33 -8.01 -14.85
C ALA A 253 39.39 -9.00 -15.36
N ASP A 254 40.37 -9.33 -14.51
CA ASP A 254 41.49 -10.24 -14.72
C ASP A 254 41.29 -11.65 -14.11
N ASP A 255 40.12 -11.95 -13.51
CA ASP A 255 39.79 -13.29 -13.02
C ASP A 255 39.38 -14.24 -14.16
N GLU A 256 40.38 -14.75 -14.88
CA GLU A 256 40.19 -15.62 -16.04
C GLU A 256 39.53 -16.96 -15.70
N ASP A 257 39.61 -17.46 -14.47
CA ASP A 257 38.92 -18.71 -14.08
C ASP A 257 37.40 -18.49 -14.03
N PHE A 258 36.97 -17.36 -13.45
CA PHE A 258 35.56 -16.97 -13.47
C PHE A 258 35.05 -16.73 -14.89
N TRP A 259 35.76 -15.91 -15.69
CA TRP A 259 35.33 -15.56 -17.04
C TRP A 259 35.35 -16.76 -17.99
N SER A 260 36.28 -17.70 -17.83
CA SER A 260 36.32 -18.96 -18.60
C SER A 260 35.11 -19.85 -18.31
N LYS A 261 34.74 -20.02 -17.03
CA LYS A 261 33.54 -20.78 -16.62
C LYS A 261 32.24 -20.12 -17.09
N LEU A 262 32.17 -18.80 -17.09
CA LEU A 262 31.00 -18.09 -17.63
C LEU A 262 30.91 -18.24 -19.16
N ARG A 263 32.01 -18.05 -19.89
CA ARG A 263 32.08 -18.23 -21.35
C ARG A 263 31.73 -19.67 -21.76
N SER A 264 32.12 -20.68 -20.98
CA SER A 264 31.79 -22.09 -21.25
C SER A 264 30.30 -22.38 -21.07
N ARG A 265 29.67 -21.82 -20.02
CA ARG A 265 28.22 -21.95 -19.78
C ARG A 265 27.41 -21.23 -20.85
N LEU A 266 27.86 -20.06 -21.31
CA LEU A 266 27.25 -19.33 -22.44
C LEU A 266 27.39 -20.07 -23.78
N LYS A 267 28.51 -20.76 -24.00
CA LYS A 267 28.69 -21.65 -25.18
C LYS A 267 27.81 -22.90 -25.13
N GLN A 268 27.52 -23.42 -23.94
CA GLN A 268 26.64 -24.57 -23.74
C GLN A 268 25.15 -24.19 -23.84
N SER A 269 24.79 -22.94 -23.53
CA SER A 269 23.44 -22.41 -23.72
C SER A 269 23.22 -21.86 -25.14
N LYS A 270 23.48 -22.68 -26.17
CA LYS A 270 23.09 -22.33 -27.55
C LYS A 270 21.56 -22.13 -27.61
N ILE A 271 21.15 -20.87 -27.61
CA ILE A 271 19.88 -20.44 -28.19
C ILE A 271 19.99 -20.73 -29.69
N THR A 272 19.14 -21.62 -30.19
CA THR A 272 18.91 -21.81 -31.62
C THR A 272 18.35 -20.51 -32.19
N GLU A 273 19.12 -19.85 -33.05
CA GLU A 273 18.64 -18.71 -33.83
C GLU A 273 17.54 -19.20 -34.78
N GLY A 274 16.38 -18.55 -34.69
CA GLY A 274 15.26 -18.76 -35.60
C GLY A 274 15.65 -18.35 -37.01
N GLU A 275 15.50 -19.31 -37.91
CA GLU A 275 15.53 -19.22 -39.37
C GLU A 275 14.82 -17.96 -39.88
N LYS A 276 15.59 -17.05 -40.50
CA LYS A 276 15.03 -15.98 -41.33
C LYS A 276 14.69 -16.56 -42.69
N THR A 277 13.41 -16.80 -42.94
CA THR A 277 12.86 -16.92 -44.30
C THR A 277 12.84 -15.53 -44.94
N GLN A 278 13.56 -15.37 -46.05
CA GLN A 278 13.23 -14.40 -47.09
C GLN A 278 12.75 -15.16 -48.33
N PRO A 279 11.92 -14.55 -49.20
CA PRO A 279 11.17 -15.25 -50.23
C PRO A 279 12.03 -16.04 -51.21
#